data_AF-A0A4R9C2R8-F1
#
_entry.id   AF-A0A4R9C2R8-F1
#
_cell.length_a   1.000
_cell.length_b   1.000
_cell.length_c   1.000
_cell.angle_alpha   90.00
_cell.angle_beta   90.00
_cell.angle_gamma   90.00
#
_symmetry.space_group_name_H-M   'P 1'
#
loop_
_entity.id
_entity.type
_entity.pdbx_description
1 polymer ?
#
loop_
_entity_poly.entity_id
_entity_poly.type
_entity_poly.pdbx_seq_one_letter_code
_entity_poly.pdbx_strand_id
1 'polypeptide(L)'
;MNKILGYLLNGIGKINNFLMKYTIKIFELVTNFSKQIKLFVIPIFILGLVGLFMFPFLLFLLLSRHVQYLLIILLLPILIAFIGERSLIYLRMWEYATNNYLFEKAESITKKQKNTKKFSDYIEDYKEMKRREFEEEMRRREEARRRRQEEENAKWQKIFEEAFGQFGEFNGGAYQGGYGNNQTYSPFSQFKIQYENACDVLGVSYNSDYSEIKSVYRKLAKKYHPDLSKEKNAEEMFKKINNAFDFLSEENVKRYKQI
;
A
#
# COMPACT_ATOMS: atom_id res chain seq x y z
N MET A 1 23.97 -18.75 -51.90
CA MET A 1 22.61 -18.22 -51.63
C MET A 1 22.35 -17.98 -50.14
N ASN A 2 22.63 -18.94 -49.25
CA ASN A 2 22.28 -18.86 -47.82
C ASN A 2 22.94 -17.68 -47.05
N LYS A 3 24.20 -17.33 -47.34
CA LYS A 3 24.85 -16.18 -46.67
C LYS A 3 24.19 -14.84 -46.99
N ILE A 4 23.70 -14.65 -48.22
CA ILE A 4 23.02 -13.42 -48.64
C ILE A 4 21.70 -13.25 -47.88
N LEU A 5 20.95 -14.35 -47.72
CA LEU A 5 19.73 -14.38 -46.91
C LEU A 5 19.99 -14.03 -45.44
N GLY A 6 21.08 -14.54 -44.86
CA GLY A 6 21.47 -14.22 -43.48
C GLY A 6 21.78 -12.72 -43.28
N TYR A 7 22.57 -12.11 -44.18
CA TYR A 7 22.86 -10.68 -44.12
C TYR A 7 21.60 -9.81 -44.34
N LEU A 8 20.71 -10.24 -45.24
CA LEU A 8 19.46 -9.55 -45.51
C LEU A 8 18.51 -9.57 -44.29
N LEU A 9 18.35 -10.72 -43.63
CA LEU A 9 17.59 -10.86 -42.38
C LEU A 9 18.17 -10.01 -41.24
N ASN A 10 19.49 -9.95 -41.12
CA ASN A 10 20.16 -9.06 -40.15
C ASN A 10 19.84 -7.58 -40.43
N GLY A 11 19.89 -7.17 -41.71
CA GLY A 11 19.49 -5.83 -42.13
C GLY A 11 18.03 -5.50 -41.79
N ILE A 12 17.11 -6.42 -42.11
CA ILE A 12 15.69 -6.29 -41.75
C ILE A 12 15.52 -6.19 -40.23
N GLY A 13 16.23 -7.02 -39.46
CA GLY A 13 16.19 -7.00 -38.00
C GLY A 13 16.59 -5.64 -37.42
N LYS A 14 17.66 -5.02 -37.95
CA LYS A 14 18.09 -3.67 -37.53
C LYS A 14 17.05 -2.60 -37.84
N ILE A 15 16.47 -2.61 -39.04
CA ILE A 15 15.44 -1.65 -39.45
C ILE A 15 14.19 -1.82 -38.58
N ASN A 16 13.73 -3.06 -38.40
CA ASN A 16 12.58 -3.35 -37.55
C ASN A 16 12.81 -2.90 -36.10
N ASN A 17 13.97 -3.21 -35.51
CA ASN A 17 14.32 -2.76 -34.17
C ASN A 17 14.29 -1.23 -34.05
N PHE A 18 14.85 -0.51 -35.02
CA PHE A 18 14.81 0.95 -35.05
C PHE A 18 13.36 1.49 -35.09
N LEU A 19 12.52 0.97 -35.99
CA LEU A 19 11.12 1.36 -36.12
C LEU A 19 10.33 1.07 -34.84
N MET A 20 10.55 -0.10 -34.24
CA MET A 20 9.90 -0.54 -33.01
C MET A 20 10.28 0.35 -31.83
N LYS A 21 11.57 0.64 -31.64
CA LYS A 21 12.04 1.57 -30.61
C LYS A 21 11.48 2.97 -30.79
N TYR A 22 11.41 3.46 -32.03
CA TYR A 22 10.82 4.77 -32.32
C TYR A 22 9.32 4.79 -32.00
N THR A 23 8.59 3.74 -32.38
CA THR A 23 7.16 3.58 -32.07
C THR A 23 6.90 3.51 -30.56
N ILE A 24 7.71 2.74 -29.83
CA ILE A 24 7.64 2.65 -28.37
C ILE A 24 7.86 4.02 -27.74
N LYS A 25 8.86 4.79 -28.20
CA LYS A 25 9.11 6.16 -27.70
C LYS A 25 7.93 7.10 -27.93
N ILE A 26 7.28 7.03 -29.09
CA ILE A 26 6.07 7.83 -29.36
C ILE A 26 4.96 7.42 -28.38
N PHE A 27 4.73 6.12 -28.20
CA PHE A 27 3.73 5.63 -27.25
C PHE A 27 4.06 6.05 -25.81
N GLU A 28 5.32 5.99 -25.39
CA GLU A 28 5.77 6.49 -24.08
C GLU A 28 5.46 7.97 -23.91
N LEU A 29 5.74 8.79 -24.93
CA LEU A 29 5.44 10.22 -24.90
C LEU A 29 3.93 10.48 -24.76
N VAL A 30 3.12 9.82 -25.59
CA VAL A 30 1.65 9.94 -25.55
C VAL A 30 1.10 9.51 -24.19
N THR A 31 1.55 8.37 -23.67
CA THR A 31 1.06 7.83 -22.40
C THR A 31 1.53 8.66 -21.20
N ASN A 32 2.75 9.17 -21.20
CA ASN A 32 3.25 10.06 -20.15
C ASN A 32 2.51 11.39 -20.15
N PHE A 33 2.26 11.99 -21.32
CA PHE A 33 1.45 13.19 -21.44
C PHE A 33 0.02 12.98 -20.92
N SER A 34 -0.59 11.86 -21.31
CA SER A 34 -1.91 11.45 -20.86
C SER A 34 -1.98 11.21 -19.34
N LYS A 35 -0.92 10.68 -18.70
CA LYS A 35 -0.82 10.58 -17.23
C LYS A 35 -0.81 11.94 -16.55
N GLN A 36 -0.09 12.92 -17.11
CA GLN A 36 -0.08 14.28 -16.57
C GLN A 36 -1.46 14.92 -16.67
N ILE A 37 -2.14 14.76 -17.81
CA ILE A 37 -3.52 15.25 -18.00
C ILE A 37 -4.48 14.63 -16.97
N LYS A 38 -4.36 13.32 -16.72
CA LYS A 38 -5.23 12.61 -15.76
C LYS A 38 -5.24 13.26 -14.38
N LEU A 39 -4.13 13.84 -13.93
CA LEU A 39 -4.04 14.53 -12.64
C LEU A 39 -4.97 15.75 -12.56
N PHE A 40 -5.18 16.45 -13.67
CA PHE A 40 -6.08 17.62 -13.75
C PHE A 40 -7.52 17.25 -14.07
N VAL A 41 -7.74 16.21 -14.89
CA VAL A 41 -9.09 15.82 -15.32
C VAL A 41 -9.89 15.18 -14.18
N ILE A 42 -9.26 14.35 -13.34
CA ILE A 42 -9.95 13.69 -12.22
C ILE A 42 -10.63 14.68 -11.27
N PRO A 43 -9.96 15.72 -10.74
CA PRO A 43 -10.60 16.67 -9.83
C PRO A 43 -11.74 17.45 -10.51
N ILE A 44 -11.58 17.83 -11.78
CA ILE A 44 -12.65 18.48 -12.57
C ILE A 44 -13.87 17.55 -12.69
N PHE A 45 -13.63 16.27 -12.95
CA PHE A 45 -14.67 15.26 -13.04
C PHE A 45 -15.39 15.06 -11.69
N ILE A 46 -14.65 14.98 -10.58
CA ILE A 46 -15.21 14.87 -9.23
C ILE A 46 -16.05 16.11 -8.88
N LEU A 47 -15.55 17.32 -9.17
CA LEU A 47 -16.31 18.56 -8.98
C LEU A 47 -17.60 18.57 -9.80
N GLY A 48 -17.56 18.06 -11.03
CA GLY A 48 -18.74 17.88 -11.87
C GLY A 48 -19.77 16.92 -11.25
N LEU A 49 -19.32 15.80 -10.68
CA LEU A 49 -20.20 14.85 -9.98
C LEU A 49 -20.83 15.44 -8.71
N VAL A 50 -20.06 16.19 -7.92
CA VAL A 50 -20.57 16.90 -6.75
C VAL A 50 -21.61 17.96 -7.16
N GLY A 51 -21.35 18.69 -8.25
CA GLY A 51 -22.29 19.66 -8.80
C GLY A 51 -23.60 19.00 -9.27
N LEU A 52 -23.52 17.83 -9.89
CA LEU A 52 -24.70 17.06 -10.31
C LEU A 52 -25.54 16.61 -9.11
N PHE A 53 -24.88 16.19 -8.02
CA PHE A 53 -25.54 15.79 -6.79
C PHE A 53 -26.25 16.97 -6.12
N MET A 54 -25.64 18.16 -6.12
CA MET A 54 -26.22 19.38 -5.56
C MET A 54 -27.34 19.98 -6.43
N PHE A 55 -27.27 19.82 -7.76
CA PHE A 55 -28.23 20.38 -8.70
C PHE A 55 -28.73 19.33 -9.69
N PRO A 56 -29.72 18.50 -9.31
CA PRO A 56 -30.21 17.39 -10.15
C PRO A 56 -30.73 17.80 -11.53
N PHE A 57 -31.20 19.05 -11.69
CA PHE A 57 -31.63 19.58 -12.99
C PHE A 57 -30.51 19.61 -14.05
N LEU A 58 -29.23 19.68 -13.65
CA LEU A 58 -28.09 19.60 -14.56
C LEU A 58 -27.99 18.24 -15.29
N LEU A 59 -28.67 17.20 -14.80
CA LEU A 59 -28.76 15.91 -15.49
C LEU A 59 -29.36 16.06 -16.90
N PHE A 60 -30.28 17.01 -17.10
CA PHE A 60 -30.87 17.27 -18.42
C PHE A 60 -29.83 17.80 -19.42
N LEU A 61 -28.83 18.55 -18.94
CA LEU A 61 -27.73 19.07 -19.75
C LEU A 61 -26.80 17.94 -20.25
N LEU A 62 -26.64 16.85 -19.48
CA LEU A 62 -25.89 15.66 -19.90
C LEU A 62 -26.53 14.90 -21.08
N LEU A 63 -27.84 15.08 -21.30
CA LEU A 63 -28.54 14.49 -22.45
C LEU A 63 -28.21 15.21 -23.77
N SER A 64 -27.63 16.41 -23.71
CA SER A 64 -27.22 17.16 -24.89
C SER A 64 -26.07 16.47 -25.60
N ARG A 65 -26.23 16.24 -26.91
CA ARG A 65 -25.21 15.63 -27.78
C ARG A 65 -23.87 16.38 -27.72
N HIS A 66 -23.89 17.70 -27.57
CA HIS A 66 -22.68 18.51 -27.43
C HIS A 66 -21.91 18.21 -26.13
N VAL A 67 -22.64 18.03 -25.02
CA VAL A 67 -22.06 17.73 -23.71
C VAL A 67 -21.49 16.31 -23.70
N GLN A 68 -22.17 15.36 -24.35
CA GLN A 68 -21.66 14.01 -24.52
C GLN A 68 -20.32 13.99 -25.28
N TYR A 69 -20.16 14.78 -26.35
CA TYR A 69 -18.88 14.89 -27.04
C TYR A 69 -17.78 15.50 -26.17
N LEU A 70 -18.09 16.52 -25.38
CA LEU A 70 -17.13 17.10 -24.43
C LEU A 70 -16.69 16.09 -23.38
N LEU A 71 -17.61 15.28 -22.86
CA LEU A 71 -17.29 14.20 -21.92
C LEU A 71 -16.40 13.13 -22.56
N ILE A 72 -16.67 12.75 -23.82
CA ILE A 72 -15.82 11.80 -24.55
C ILE A 72 -14.41 12.38 -24.69
N ILE A 73 -14.27 13.64 -25.10
CA ILE A 73 -12.97 14.31 -25.23
C ILE A 73 -12.26 14.41 -23.87
N LEU A 74 -12.99 14.69 -22.80
CA LEU A 74 -12.47 14.77 -21.43
C LEU A 74 -11.98 13.40 -20.93
N LEU A 75 -12.71 12.33 -21.23
CA LEU A 75 -12.40 10.97 -20.77
C LEU A 75 -11.37 10.25 -21.65
N LEU A 76 -11.22 10.65 -22.91
CA LEU A 76 -10.30 10.02 -23.87
C LEU A 76 -8.83 10.00 -23.38
N PRO A 77 -8.26 11.08 -22.82
CA PRO A 77 -6.93 11.04 -22.20
C PRO A 77 -6.85 10.05 -21.04
N ILE A 78 -7.90 9.90 -20.23
CA ILE A 78 -7.90 8.95 -19.12
C ILE A 78 -7.87 7.51 -19.64
N LEU A 79 -8.66 7.24 -20.69
CA LEU A 79 -8.70 5.94 -21.34
C LEU A 79 -7.33 5.59 -21.96
N ILE A 80 -6.70 6.55 -22.64
CA ILE A 80 -5.36 6.38 -23.22
C ILE A 80 -4.32 6.12 -22.12
N ALA A 81 -4.38 6.80 -20.97
CA ALA A 81 -3.45 6.57 -19.86
C ALA A 81 -3.58 5.13 -19.33
N PHE A 82 -4.83 4.68 -19.18
CA PHE A 82 -5.14 3.38 -18.62
C PHE A 82 -4.71 2.23 -19.55
N ILE A 83 -5.07 2.31 -20.83
CA ILE A 83 -4.71 1.30 -21.83
C ILE A 83 -3.21 1.37 -22.15
N GLY A 84 -2.67 2.59 -22.17
CA GLY A 84 -1.32 2.93 -22.56
C GLY A 84 -0.23 2.13 -21.87
N GLU A 85 -0.32 1.99 -20.55
CA GLU A 85 0.67 1.23 -19.76
C GLU A 85 0.72 -0.24 -20.17
N ARG A 86 -0.44 -0.87 -20.38
CA ARG A 86 -0.51 -2.26 -20.83
C ARG A 86 -0.03 -2.41 -22.27
N SER A 87 -0.43 -1.50 -23.16
CA SER A 87 0.02 -1.52 -24.55
C SER A 87 1.53 -1.40 -24.68
N LEU A 88 2.19 -0.60 -23.84
CA LEU A 88 3.66 -0.47 -23.85
C LEU A 88 4.35 -1.79 -23.49
N ILE A 89 3.80 -2.55 -22.54
CA ILE A 89 4.35 -3.88 -22.19
C ILE A 89 4.23 -4.84 -23.38
N TYR A 90 3.09 -4.86 -24.06
CA TYR A 90 2.90 -5.70 -25.26
C TYR A 90 3.81 -5.26 -26.42
N LEU A 91 3.99 -3.96 -26.65
CA LEU A 91 4.89 -3.45 -27.68
C LEU A 91 6.36 -3.81 -27.40
N ARG A 92 6.81 -3.69 -26.14
CA ARG A 92 8.15 -4.12 -25.74
C ARG A 92 8.35 -5.63 -25.85
N MET A 93 7.32 -6.41 -25.50
CA MET A 93 7.34 -7.86 -25.71
C MET A 93 7.52 -8.21 -27.18
N TRP A 94 6.78 -7.51 -28.05
CA TRP A 94 6.87 -7.72 -29.50
C TRP A 94 8.22 -7.26 -30.06
N GLU A 95 8.76 -6.13 -29.60
CA GLU A 95 10.11 -5.66 -29.93
C GLU A 95 11.18 -6.68 -29.54
N TYR A 96 11.16 -7.14 -28.29
CA TYR A 96 12.10 -8.15 -27.79
C TYR A 96 12.03 -9.45 -28.60
N ALA A 97 10.82 -9.98 -28.80
CA ALA A 97 10.62 -11.24 -29.49
C ALA A 97 11.02 -11.16 -30.95
N THR A 98 10.62 -10.10 -31.67
CA THR A 98 10.95 -9.95 -33.09
C THR A 98 12.43 -9.68 -33.30
N ASN A 99 13.04 -8.85 -32.45
CA ASN A 99 14.47 -8.58 -32.50
C ASN A 99 15.25 -9.88 -32.34
N ASN A 100 15.04 -10.60 -31.24
CA ASN A 100 15.83 -11.80 -30.95
C ASN A 100 15.57 -12.93 -31.94
N TYR A 101 14.31 -13.12 -32.36
CA TYR A 101 13.97 -14.10 -33.37
C TYR A 101 14.66 -13.82 -34.71
N LEU A 102 14.60 -12.57 -35.21
CA LEU A 102 15.20 -12.21 -36.50
C LEU A 102 16.73 -12.33 -36.47
N PHE A 103 17.37 -11.91 -35.37
CA PHE A 103 18.82 -12.03 -35.21
C PHE A 103 19.27 -13.49 -35.09
N GLU A 104 18.62 -14.30 -34.26
CA GLU A 104 18.97 -15.73 -34.14
C GLU A 104 18.73 -16.47 -35.46
N LYS A 105 17.65 -16.14 -36.18
CA LYS A 105 17.38 -16.74 -37.50
C LYS A 105 18.40 -16.33 -38.55
N ALA A 106 18.84 -15.06 -38.55
CA ALA A 106 19.91 -14.60 -39.42
C ALA A 106 21.22 -15.34 -39.14
N GLU A 107 21.56 -15.54 -37.86
CA GLU A 107 22.74 -16.30 -37.46
C GLU A 107 22.64 -17.78 -37.82
N SER A 108 21.48 -18.41 -37.62
CA SER A 108 21.30 -19.84 -37.90
C SER A 108 21.48 -20.15 -39.38
N ILE A 109 20.99 -19.28 -40.26
CA ILE A 109 21.15 -19.40 -41.72
C ILE A 109 22.62 -19.19 -42.13
N THR A 110 23.33 -18.30 -41.44
CA THR A 110 24.74 -17.99 -41.71
C THR A 110 25.68 -19.09 -41.21
N LYS A 111 25.40 -19.64 -40.02
CA LYS A 111 26.21 -20.65 -39.31
C LYS A 111 25.72 -22.11 -39.53
N LYS A 112 24.67 -22.34 -40.33
CA LYS A 112 24.02 -23.65 -40.58
C LYS A 112 23.58 -24.38 -39.29
N GLN A 113 23.12 -23.64 -38.28
CA GLN A 113 22.67 -24.21 -37.01
C GLN A 113 21.26 -24.81 -37.15
N LYS A 114 21.06 -26.05 -36.68
CA LYS A 114 19.82 -26.82 -36.91
C LYS A 114 18.68 -26.55 -35.91
N ASN A 115 18.99 -26.10 -34.69
CA ASN A 115 17.99 -25.79 -33.67
C ASN A 115 17.91 -24.28 -33.44
N THR A 116 16.80 -23.69 -33.85
CA THR A 116 16.44 -22.29 -33.57
C THR A 116 15.18 -22.27 -32.74
N LYS A 117 15.12 -21.42 -31.71
CA LYS A 117 13.90 -21.23 -30.93
C LYS A 117 12.73 -20.77 -31.81
N LYS A 118 11.51 -21.13 -31.42
CA LYS A 118 10.29 -20.59 -32.05
C LYS A 118 10.05 -19.17 -31.54
N PHE A 119 9.30 -18.37 -32.30
CA PHE A 119 8.92 -17.02 -31.89
C PHE A 119 8.15 -17.00 -30.55
N SER A 120 7.31 -18.01 -30.30
CA SER A 120 6.58 -18.20 -29.04
C SER A 120 7.49 -18.26 -27.83
N ASP A 121 8.65 -18.88 -27.98
CA ASP A 121 9.58 -19.13 -26.87
C ASP A 121 10.16 -17.79 -26.38
N TYR A 122 10.40 -16.83 -27.28
CA TYR A 122 10.83 -15.48 -26.90
C TYR A 122 9.74 -14.65 -26.23
N ILE A 123 8.47 -14.87 -26.60
CA ILE A 123 7.34 -14.25 -25.90
C ILE A 123 7.27 -14.80 -24.46
N GLU A 124 7.48 -16.09 -24.29
CA GLU A 124 7.50 -16.75 -22.97
C GLU A 124 8.69 -16.26 -22.13
N ASP A 125 9.89 -16.23 -22.71
CA ASP A 125 11.10 -15.67 -22.09
C ASP A 125 10.84 -14.22 -21.57
N TYR A 126 10.18 -13.38 -22.37
CA TYR A 126 9.82 -12.02 -21.96
C TYR A 126 8.81 -11.99 -20.81
N LYS A 127 7.78 -12.85 -20.87
CA LYS A 127 6.75 -12.95 -19.81
C LYS A 127 7.37 -13.41 -18.50
N GLU A 128 8.27 -14.38 -18.53
CA GLU A 128 9.00 -14.84 -17.36
C GLU A 128 9.86 -13.73 -16.76
N MET A 129 10.63 -13.03 -17.60
CA MET A 129 11.46 -11.91 -17.15
C MET A 129 10.60 -10.86 -16.43
N LYS A 130 9.45 -10.47 -17.00
CA LYS A 130 8.55 -9.51 -16.37
C LYS A 130 7.89 -10.03 -15.09
N ARG A 131 7.64 -11.33 -14.98
CA ARG A 131 7.13 -11.95 -13.76
C ARG A 131 8.14 -11.87 -12.62
N ARG A 132 9.42 -12.17 -12.90
CA ARG A 132 10.51 -12.08 -11.92
C ARG A 132 10.74 -10.65 -11.43
N GLU A 133 10.76 -9.68 -12.34
CA GLU A 133 10.86 -8.26 -11.99
C GLU A 133 9.74 -7.81 -11.05
N PHE A 134 8.50 -8.25 -11.32
CA PHE A 134 7.34 -7.93 -10.50
C PHE A 134 7.43 -8.55 -9.10
N GLU A 135 7.83 -9.83 -9.01
CA GLU A 135 8.02 -10.54 -7.75
C GLU A 135 9.09 -9.86 -6.88
N GLU A 136 10.22 -9.45 -7.48
CA GLU A 136 11.26 -8.71 -6.77
C GLU A 136 10.78 -7.35 -6.27
N GLU A 137 10.03 -6.60 -7.09
CA GLU A 137 9.53 -5.28 -6.70
C GLU A 137 8.57 -5.39 -5.51
N MET A 138 7.70 -6.41 -5.50
CA MET A 138 6.77 -6.67 -4.40
C MET A 138 7.51 -6.99 -3.11
N ARG A 139 8.54 -7.84 -3.16
CA ARG A 139 9.40 -8.12 -2.00
C ARG A 139 10.06 -6.86 -1.44
N ARG A 140 10.63 -6.01 -2.30
CA ARG A 140 11.26 -4.75 -1.88
C ARG A 140 10.26 -3.80 -1.22
N ARG A 141 9.03 -3.69 -1.75
CA ARG A 141 7.97 -2.86 -1.17
C ARG A 141 7.52 -3.35 0.21
N GLU A 142 7.45 -4.66 0.39
CA GLU A 142 7.10 -5.28 1.67
C GLU A 142 8.19 -5.06 2.72
N GLU A 143 9.45 -5.34 2.37
CA GLU A 143 10.59 -5.08 3.25
C GLU A 143 10.68 -3.59 3.65
N ALA A 144 10.44 -2.67 2.72
CA ALA A 144 10.42 -1.23 3.01
C ALA A 144 9.25 -0.79 3.92
N ARG A 145 8.13 -1.53 3.92
CA ARG A 145 7.03 -1.29 4.88
C ARG A 145 7.40 -1.79 6.27
N ARG A 146 7.99 -2.99 6.37
CA ARG A 146 8.43 -3.57 7.64
C ARG A 146 9.49 -2.72 8.32
N ARG A 147 10.51 -2.27 7.57
CA ARG A 147 11.55 -1.36 8.08
C ARG A 147 10.96 -0.06 8.62
N ARG A 148 10.04 0.58 7.90
CA ARG A 148 9.37 1.79 8.38
C ARG A 148 8.60 1.54 9.67
N GLN A 149 7.90 0.41 9.76
CA GLN A 149 7.16 0.04 10.96
C GLN A 149 8.08 -0.23 12.15
N GLU A 150 9.23 -0.89 11.92
CA GLU A 150 10.26 -1.13 12.93
C GLU A 150 10.92 0.16 13.39
N GLU A 151 11.30 1.05 12.46
CA GLU A 151 11.85 2.37 12.75
C GLU A 151 10.87 3.23 13.56
N GLU A 152 9.60 3.25 13.15
CA GLU A 152 8.55 3.95 13.88
C GLU A 152 8.34 3.35 15.28
N ASN A 153 8.36 2.03 15.41
CA ASN A 153 8.24 1.35 16.69
C ASN A 153 9.44 1.61 17.61
N ALA A 154 10.66 1.56 17.09
CA ALA A 154 11.89 1.83 17.84
C ALA A 154 11.96 3.31 18.27
N LYS A 155 11.59 4.23 17.38
CA LYS A 155 11.45 5.65 17.72
C LYS A 155 10.42 5.86 18.83
N TRP A 156 9.28 5.18 18.74
CA TRP A 156 8.27 5.20 19.78
C TRP A 156 8.75 4.60 21.10
N GLN A 157 9.54 3.52 21.07
CA GLN A 157 10.12 2.93 22.28
C GLN A 157 11.08 3.88 22.97
N LYS A 158 11.98 4.56 22.22
CA LYS A 158 12.88 5.55 22.79
C LYS A 158 12.16 6.74 23.40
N ILE A 159 11.17 7.29 22.69
CA ILE A 159 10.34 8.39 23.21
C ILE A 159 9.61 7.96 24.49
N PHE A 160 9.12 6.73 24.52
CA PHE A 160 8.47 6.16 25.70
C PHE A 160 9.44 6.01 26.87
N GLU A 161 10.63 5.43 26.63
CA GLU A 161 11.65 5.22 27.64
C GLU A 161 12.23 6.54 28.19
N GLU A 162 12.45 7.53 27.34
CA GLU A 162 12.93 8.86 27.76
C GLU A 162 11.88 9.63 28.57
N ALA A 163 10.60 9.54 28.17
CA ALA A 163 9.49 10.19 28.88
C ALA A 163 9.12 9.50 30.21
N PHE A 164 9.34 8.18 30.34
CA PHE A 164 8.85 7.39 31.46
C PHE A 164 9.95 6.62 32.23
N GLY A 165 11.22 6.75 31.86
CA GLY A 165 12.33 5.98 32.42
C GLY A 165 12.59 6.22 33.91
N GLN A 166 12.22 7.40 34.43
CA GLN A 166 12.33 7.73 35.86
C GLN A 166 11.13 7.23 36.70
N PHE A 167 10.01 6.85 36.05
CA PHE A 167 8.82 6.31 36.71
C PHE A 167 8.82 4.77 36.80
N GLY A 168 9.74 4.10 36.10
CA GLY A 168 9.87 2.64 36.06
C GLY A 168 10.27 1.98 37.38
N GLU A 169 10.80 2.73 38.36
CA GLU A 169 11.14 2.22 39.69
C GLU A 169 9.98 2.28 40.71
N PHE A 170 8.83 2.90 40.38
CA PHE A 170 7.76 3.14 41.35
C PHE A 170 6.58 2.14 41.30
N ASN A 171 6.68 1.05 40.54
CA ASN A 171 5.59 0.07 40.42
C ASN A 171 5.91 -1.29 41.06
N GLY A 172 6.11 -1.25 42.38
CA GLY A 172 5.97 -2.38 43.31
C GLY A 172 4.88 -2.12 44.36
N GLY A 173 3.87 -1.30 44.02
CA GLY A 173 2.85 -0.83 44.96
C GLY A 173 1.53 -1.55 44.76
N ALA A 174 1.23 -2.47 45.67
CA ALA A 174 -0.06 -3.14 45.81
C ALA A 174 -1.24 -2.16 45.62
N TYR A 175 -2.19 -2.55 44.78
CA TYR A 175 -3.50 -1.93 44.70
C TYR A 175 -4.20 -2.05 46.04
N GLN A 176 -4.23 -0.97 46.82
CA GLN A 176 -5.13 -0.84 47.96
C GLN A 176 -6.39 -0.10 47.52
N GLY A 177 -7.31 -0.83 46.91
CA GLY A 177 -8.67 -0.38 46.61
C GLY A 177 -9.62 -0.87 47.70
N GLY A 178 -9.87 -0.03 48.70
CA GLY A 178 -10.94 -0.27 49.68
C GLY A 178 -12.29 0.16 49.11
N TYR A 179 -13.16 -0.80 48.81
CA TYR A 179 -14.61 -0.61 48.80
C TYR A 179 -15.25 -1.88 49.36
N GLY A 180 -15.85 -1.76 50.54
CA GLY A 180 -16.53 -2.84 51.21
C GLY A 180 -17.80 -3.25 50.45
N ASN A 181 -17.86 -4.51 50.04
CA ASN A 181 -19.05 -5.34 50.20
C ASN A 181 -18.68 -6.83 50.05
N ASN A 182 -19.05 -7.62 51.05
CA ASN A 182 -18.81 -9.05 51.12
C ASN A 182 -19.64 -9.79 50.06
N GLN A 183 -19.01 -10.16 48.93
CA GLN A 183 -19.47 -11.24 48.08
C GLN A 183 -18.25 -12.08 47.66
N THR A 184 -18.31 -13.38 47.93
CA THR A 184 -17.26 -14.33 47.59
C THR A 184 -17.22 -14.53 46.07
N TYR A 185 -16.33 -13.81 45.39
CA TYR A 185 -16.11 -13.94 43.94
C TYR A 185 -15.28 -15.19 43.63
N SER A 186 -15.67 -15.93 42.58
CA SER A 186 -14.80 -16.94 41.95
C SER A 186 -13.58 -16.23 41.33
N PRO A 187 -12.36 -16.80 41.42
CA PRO A 187 -11.14 -16.22 40.82
C PRO A 187 -11.31 -15.82 39.33
N PHE A 188 -12.19 -16.51 38.62
CA PHE A 188 -12.52 -16.23 37.22
C PHE A 188 -13.30 -14.90 37.04
N SER A 189 -14.26 -14.63 37.91
CA SER A 189 -15.07 -13.39 37.88
C SER A 189 -14.25 -12.13 38.19
N GLN A 190 -13.23 -12.25 39.05
CA GLN A 190 -12.36 -11.12 39.41
C GLN A 190 -11.51 -10.65 38.22
N PHE A 191 -10.96 -11.58 37.43
CA PHE A 191 -10.18 -11.25 36.23
C PHE A 191 -11.01 -10.50 35.20
N LYS A 192 -12.23 -10.97 34.93
CA LYS A 192 -13.14 -10.35 33.97
C LYS A 192 -13.46 -8.89 34.34
N ILE A 193 -13.85 -8.66 35.60
CA ILE A 193 -14.18 -7.32 36.12
C ILE A 193 -12.96 -6.39 36.04
N GLN A 194 -11.77 -6.90 36.40
CA GLN A 194 -10.54 -6.11 36.32
C GLN A 194 -10.18 -5.73 34.87
N TYR A 195 -10.44 -6.63 33.91
CA TYR A 195 -10.24 -6.38 32.49
C TYR A 195 -11.20 -5.33 31.94
N GLU A 196 -12.50 -5.47 32.22
CA GLU A 196 -13.51 -4.50 31.79
C GLU A 196 -13.22 -3.11 32.37
N ASN A 197 -12.89 -3.02 33.67
CA ASN A 197 -12.49 -1.76 34.31
C ASN A 197 -11.23 -1.14 33.68
N ALA A 198 -10.24 -1.95 33.30
CA ALA A 198 -9.04 -1.44 32.62
C ALA A 198 -9.37 -0.91 31.21
N CYS A 199 -10.24 -1.60 30.47
CA CYS A 199 -10.74 -1.12 29.18
C CYS A 199 -11.52 0.19 29.32
N ASP A 200 -12.36 0.32 30.35
CA ASP A 200 -13.13 1.53 30.63
C ASP A 200 -12.23 2.73 30.96
N VAL A 201 -11.16 2.50 31.73
CA VAL A 201 -10.16 3.55 32.04
C VAL A 201 -9.44 4.04 30.78
N LEU A 202 -9.17 3.15 29.82
CA LEU A 202 -8.60 3.52 28.51
C LEU A 202 -9.65 3.98 27.49
N GLY A 203 -10.94 3.82 27.77
CA GLY A 203 -12.03 4.13 26.84
C GLY A 203 -12.03 3.27 25.57
N VAL A 204 -11.58 2.01 25.69
CA VAL A 204 -11.51 1.05 24.57
C VAL A 204 -12.59 -0.01 24.69
N SER A 205 -12.96 -0.61 23.56
CA SER A 205 -13.92 -1.72 23.57
C SER A 205 -13.31 -2.95 24.25
N TYR A 206 -14.12 -3.73 24.97
CA TYR A 206 -13.66 -4.98 25.61
C TYR A 206 -13.13 -6.00 24.61
N ASN A 207 -13.55 -5.90 23.34
CA ASN A 207 -13.11 -6.77 22.25
C ASN A 207 -11.95 -6.19 21.41
N SER A 208 -11.41 -5.02 21.80
CA SER A 208 -10.33 -4.37 21.07
C SER A 208 -9.09 -5.25 20.96
N ASP A 209 -8.40 -5.12 19.82
CA ASP A 209 -7.12 -5.79 19.62
C ASP A 209 -6.01 -5.10 20.39
N TYR A 210 -5.00 -5.85 20.81
CA TYR A 210 -3.87 -5.31 21.56
C TYR A 210 -3.17 -4.14 20.84
N SER A 211 -3.14 -4.14 19.51
CA SER A 211 -2.63 -3.01 18.72
C SER A 211 -3.48 -1.75 18.85
N GLU A 212 -4.79 -1.89 19.01
CA GLU A 212 -5.73 -0.79 19.22
C GLU A 212 -5.58 -0.22 20.63
N ILE A 213 -5.54 -1.09 21.65
CA ILE A 213 -5.29 -0.73 23.05
C ILE A 213 -3.98 0.07 23.17
N LYS A 214 -2.91 -0.40 22.52
CA LYS A 214 -1.61 0.29 22.47
C LYS A 214 -1.67 1.65 21.78
N SER A 215 -2.48 1.78 20.72
CA SER A 215 -2.67 3.04 20.01
C SER A 215 -3.41 4.08 20.85
N VAL A 216 -4.47 3.66 21.54
CA VAL A 216 -5.26 4.54 22.42
C VAL A 216 -4.47 4.93 23.66
N TYR A 217 -3.76 3.98 24.27
CA TYR A 217 -2.83 4.24 25.36
C TYR A 217 -1.81 5.33 24.99
N ARG A 218 -1.15 5.23 23.83
CA ARG A 218 -0.18 6.24 23.36
C ARG A 218 -0.79 7.64 23.24
N LYS A 219 -2.04 7.73 22.79
CA LYS A 219 -2.76 9.02 22.66
C LYS A 219 -3.08 9.60 24.04
N LEU A 220 -3.57 8.76 24.96
CA LEU A 220 -3.91 9.18 26.32
C LEU A 220 -2.67 9.53 27.15
N ALA A 221 -1.60 8.73 27.03
CA ALA A 221 -0.32 8.99 27.68
C ALA A 221 0.28 10.34 27.26
N LYS A 222 0.18 10.69 25.97
CA LYS A 222 0.61 12.02 25.48
C LYS A 222 -0.28 13.16 25.99
N LYS A 223 -1.58 12.91 26.15
CA LYS A 223 -2.55 13.93 26.60
C LYS A 223 -2.43 14.24 28.10
N TYR A 224 -2.16 13.23 28.91
CA TYR A 224 -2.09 13.33 30.37
C TYR A 224 -0.66 13.33 30.92
N HIS A 225 0.36 13.41 30.07
CA HIS A 225 1.75 13.46 30.51
C HIS A 225 1.98 14.63 31.48
N PRO A 226 2.64 14.42 32.63
CA PRO A 226 2.79 15.44 33.68
C PRO A 226 3.49 16.71 33.18
N ASP A 227 4.49 16.58 32.30
CA ASP A 227 5.20 17.75 31.74
C ASP A 227 4.48 18.48 30.60
N LEU A 228 3.52 17.83 29.93
CA LEU A 228 2.86 18.39 28.73
C LEU A 228 1.42 18.84 29.03
N SER A 229 0.77 18.23 30.02
CA SER A 229 -0.63 18.47 30.35
C SER A 229 -0.78 19.64 31.30
N LYS A 230 -1.79 20.48 31.07
CA LYS A 230 -2.15 21.61 31.94
C LYS A 230 -3.30 21.27 32.89
N GLU A 231 -3.76 20.01 32.89
CA GLU A 231 -4.88 19.57 33.71
C GLU A 231 -4.43 19.30 35.15
N LYS A 232 -5.22 19.75 36.14
CA LYS A 232 -4.89 19.62 37.57
C LYS A 232 -4.79 18.17 38.07
N ASN A 233 -5.38 17.22 37.34
CA ASN A 233 -5.40 15.79 37.68
C ASN A 233 -4.60 14.94 36.66
N ALA A 234 -3.71 15.57 35.88
CA ALA A 234 -2.94 14.89 34.86
C ALA A 234 -2.15 13.70 35.42
N GLU A 235 -1.49 13.88 36.56
CA GLU A 235 -0.69 12.85 37.22
C GLU A 235 -1.53 11.65 37.69
N GLU A 236 -2.68 11.90 38.33
CA GLU A 236 -3.57 10.82 38.81
C GLU A 236 -4.20 10.04 37.64
N MET A 237 -4.64 10.74 36.60
CA MET A 237 -5.19 10.12 35.40
C MET A 237 -4.14 9.33 34.64
N PHE A 238 -2.93 9.89 34.53
CA PHE A 238 -1.79 9.24 33.90
C PHE A 238 -1.42 7.93 34.61
N LYS A 239 -1.43 7.92 35.94
CA LYS A 239 -1.23 6.71 36.76
C LYS A 239 -2.30 5.66 36.51
N LYS A 240 -3.58 6.04 36.45
CA LYS A 240 -4.70 5.12 36.14
C LYS A 240 -4.59 4.53 34.74
N ILE A 241 -4.22 5.35 33.75
CA ILE A 241 -4.03 4.94 32.35
C ILE A 241 -2.90 3.90 32.21
N ASN A 242 -1.76 4.09 32.91
CA ASN A 242 -0.67 3.11 32.90
C ASN A 242 -1.08 1.80 33.56
N ASN A 243 -1.67 1.89 34.75
CA ASN A 243 -2.17 0.76 35.51
C ASN A 243 -3.15 -0.12 34.72
N ALA A 244 -4.04 0.51 33.94
CA ALA A 244 -4.95 -0.17 33.04
C ALA A 244 -4.22 -0.81 31.85
N PHE A 245 -3.27 -0.11 31.24
CA PHE A 245 -2.49 -0.63 30.10
C PHE A 245 -1.61 -1.82 30.48
N ASP A 246 -0.94 -1.77 31.64
CA ASP A 246 -0.09 -2.86 32.15
C ASP A 246 -0.91 -4.13 32.41
N PHE A 247 -2.15 -3.98 32.90
CA PHE A 247 -3.06 -5.10 33.07
C PHE A 247 -3.57 -5.65 31.73
N LEU A 248 -3.79 -4.81 30.73
CA LEU A 248 -4.25 -5.19 29.38
C LEU A 248 -3.11 -5.70 28.50
N SER A 249 -2.31 -6.63 29.04
CA SER A 249 -1.25 -7.32 28.31
C SER A 249 -1.81 -8.19 27.19
N GLU A 250 -0.97 -8.51 26.19
CA GLU A 250 -1.38 -9.38 25.08
C GLU A 250 -1.89 -10.75 25.55
N GLU A 251 -1.33 -11.27 26.66
CA GLU A 251 -1.78 -12.52 27.29
C GLU A 251 -3.17 -12.38 27.94
N ASN A 252 -3.42 -11.28 28.65
CA ASN A 252 -4.70 -11.03 29.29
C ASN A 252 -5.82 -10.73 28.27
N VAL A 253 -5.51 -10.03 27.18
CA VAL A 253 -6.43 -9.81 26.05
C VAL A 253 -6.79 -11.14 25.39
N LYS A 254 -5.81 -12.02 25.15
CA LYS A 254 -6.06 -13.37 24.61
C LYS A 254 -6.90 -14.20 25.57
N ARG A 255 -6.58 -14.17 26.86
CA ARG A 255 -7.30 -14.88 27.91
C ARG A 255 -8.76 -14.43 28.00
N TYR A 256 -9.02 -13.12 27.94
CA TYR A 256 -10.38 -12.57 27.98
C TYR A 256 -11.21 -13.01 26.76
N LYS A 257 -10.61 -13.09 25.57
CA LYS A 257 -11.29 -13.57 24.36
C LYS A 257 -11.63 -15.07 24.36
N GLN A 258 -11.07 -15.84 25.31
CA GLN A 258 -11.32 -17.27 25.46
C GLN A 258 -12.42 -17.58 26.50
N ILE A 259 -12.94 -16.54 27.17
CA ILE A 259 -14.03 -16.58 28.16
C ILE A 259 -15.35 -16.32 27.46
#